data_AF-S0FHZ2-F1
#
_entry.id   AF-S0FHZ2-F1
#
_cell.length_a   1.000
_cell.length_b   1.000
_cell.length_c   1.000
_cell.angle_alpha   90.00
_cell.angle_beta   90.00
_cell.angle_gamma   90.00
#
_symmetry.space_group_name_H-M   'P 1'
#
loop_
_entity.id
_entity.type
_entity.pdbx_description
1 polymer ?
#
loop_
_entity_poly.entity_id
_entity_poly.type
_entity_poly.pdbx_seq_one_letter_code
_entity_poly.pdbx_strand_id
1 'polypeptide(L)'
;MKMQNQTQICSVNILPVTPPLVTTYTHHAHFLSILSNYKCTYEWIMENYIQLYMYRDNYIPWGDFYFPATHEVRPFDTCKWISSQKIHRDLAVSKWGSIIDFIIEQINSNDYIHTMVNYYYVPLCDIYGKYHFCHDIFIHGYDMNKKILYVSDFFKGGKYSREEISFSDFSLAFSMYNCAGNDDYLFGKINLYKFNNEYTNKYRFSFSAVINSIKKYLLGDCLEYWSIYDYENNKNNTAFGIEVYSSIINYIKKTANSGTDIDIRPLYLVYDHKSIMA
;
A
#
# COMPACT_ATOMS: atom_id res chain seq x y z
N MET A 1 17.38 8.90 37.05
CA MET A 1 17.44 10.22 36.39
C MET A 1 16.64 10.11 35.09
N LYS A 2 15.33 10.40 35.13
CA LYS A 2 14.46 10.36 33.94
C LYS A 2 14.58 11.73 33.25
N MET A 3 15.29 11.80 32.14
CA MET A 3 15.15 12.94 31.23
C MET A 3 13.79 12.78 30.53
N GLN A 4 12.78 13.50 31.02
CA GLN A 4 11.60 13.79 30.22
C GLN A 4 12.01 14.79 29.15
N ASN A 5 12.34 14.32 27.95
CA ASN A 5 12.30 15.18 26.78
C ASN A 5 10.82 15.57 26.59
N GLN A 6 10.47 16.78 26.99
CA GLN A 6 9.19 17.39 26.62
C GLN A 6 9.26 17.69 25.12
N THR A 7 8.88 16.71 24.31
CA THR A 7 8.59 16.93 22.89
C THR A 7 7.45 17.94 22.83
N GLN A 8 7.71 19.11 22.23
CA GLN A 8 6.70 20.14 22.06
C GLN A 8 5.59 19.58 21.16
N ILE A 9 4.45 19.23 21.75
CA ILE A 9 3.30 18.69 21.01
C ILE A 9 2.77 19.81 20.12
N CYS A 10 2.96 19.67 18.80
CA CYS A 10 2.32 20.55 17.84
C CYS A 10 0.80 20.36 17.93
N SER A 11 0.02 21.44 17.91
CA SER A 11 -1.45 21.37 17.93
C SER A 11 -2.01 20.75 16.65
N VAL A 12 -1.31 20.92 15.53
CA VAL A 12 -1.60 20.31 14.24
C VAL A 12 -0.28 19.89 13.60
N ASN A 13 -0.22 18.69 13.05
CA ASN A 13 0.92 18.23 12.25
C ASN A 13 0.41 17.37 11.09
N ILE A 14 0.82 17.71 9.86
CA ILE A 14 0.41 17.02 8.64
C ILE A 14 1.66 16.78 7.80
N LEU A 15 1.98 15.51 7.59
CA LEU A 15 3.04 15.07 6.71
C LEU A 15 2.60 15.17 5.24
N PRO A 16 3.51 15.49 4.32
CA PRO A 16 3.18 15.75 2.92
C PRO A 16 2.73 14.49 2.17
N VAL A 17 1.55 14.54 1.56
CA VAL A 17 1.02 13.50 0.68
C VAL A 17 0.47 14.12 -0.60
N THR A 18 0.64 13.42 -1.72
CA THR A 18 0.12 13.82 -3.05
C THR A 18 -0.78 12.72 -3.62
N PRO A 19 -1.65 13.04 -4.60
CA PRO A 19 -2.33 12.01 -5.36
C PRO A 19 -1.31 11.01 -5.93
N PRO A 20 -1.46 9.70 -5.67
CA PRO A 20 -0.48 8.71 -6.10
C PRO A 20 -0.58 8.42 -7.60
N LEU A 21 0.53 7.98 -8.18
CA LEU A 21 0.60 7.58 -9.60
C LEU A 21 -0.09 6.23 -9.88
N VAL A 22 -0.26 5.38 -8.86
CA VAL A 22 -0.98 4.10 -8.93
C VAL A 22 -2.09 4.12 -7.89
N THR A 23 -3.28 3.69 -8.29
CA THR A 23 -4.49 3.64 -7.48
C THR A 23 -5.18 2.27 -7.49
N THR A 24 -4.56 1.25 -8.07
CA THR A 24 -5.13 -0.11 -8.12
C THR A 24 -5.22 -0.76 -6.74
N TYR A 25 -4.17 -0.62 -5.91
CA TYR A 25 -4.10 -1.19 -4.58
C TYR A 25 -3.59 -0.18 -3.55
N THR A 26 -4.11 -0.29 -2.33
CA THR A 26 -3.81 0.58 -1.18
C THR A 26 -2.33 0.69 -0.88
N HIS A 27 -1.63 -0.43 -0.78
CA HIS A 27 -0.20 -0.44 -0.47
C HIS A 27 0.65 0.32 -1.51
N HIS A 28 0.27 0.29 -2.79
CA HIS A 28 0.88 1.12 -3.84
C HIS A 28 0.46 2.59 -3.72
N ALA A 29 -0.83 2.86 -3.55
CA ALA A 29 -1.37 4.21 -3.44
C ALA A 29 -0.79 4.97 -2.24
N HIS A 30 -0.76 4.35 -1.06
CA HIS A 30 -0.18 4.92 0.15
C HIS A 30 1.31 5.21 -0.04
N PHE A 31 2.07 4.24 -0.52
CA PHE A 31 3.51 4.38 -0.73
C PHE A 31 3.86 5.47 -1.77
N LEU A 32 3.18 5.47 -2.92
CA LEU A 32 3.42 6.47 -3.95
C LEU A 32 2.87 7.86 -3.57
N SER A 33 1.89 7.95 -2.67
CA SER A 33 1.43 9.24 -2.15
C SER A 33 2.52 9.96 -1.34
N ILE A 34 3.43 9.21 -0.71
CA ILE A 34 4.63 9.77 -0.07
C ILE A 34 5.64 10.16 -1.16
N LEU A 35 6.08 9.19 -1.98
CA LEU A 35 7.20 9.37 -2.91
C LEU A 35 6.95 10.47 -3.93
N SER A 36 5.72 10.60 -4.45
CA SER A 36 5.38 11.56 -5.51
C SER A 36 5.54 13.03 -5.08
N ASN A 37 5.72 13.31 -3.78
CA ASN A 37 6.12 14.63 -3.29
C ASN A 37 7.58 14.99 -3.61
N TYR A 38 8.43 14.00 -3.88
CA TYR A 38 9.88 14.15 -3.93
C TYR A 38 10.41 13.79 -5.31
N LYS A 39 10.83 14.81 -6.07
CA LYS A 39 11.33 14.66 -7.44
C LYS A 39 12.46 13.63 -7.57
N CYS A 40 13.31 13.49 -6.56
CA CYS A 40 14.42 12.54 -6.57
C CYS A 40 13.99 11.06 -6.60
N THR A 41 12.74 10.76 -6.26
CA THR A 41 12.21 9.39 -6.26
C THR A 41 11.68 8.96 -7.61
N TYR A 42 11.47 9.91 -8.55
CA TYR A 42 10.84 9.65 -9.84
C TYR A 42 11.58 8.57 -10.64
N GLU A 43 12.92 8.67 -10.70
CA GLU A 43 13.76 7.71 -11.40
C GLU A 43 13.58 6.28 -10.86
N TRP A 44 13.41 6.13 -9.54
CA TRP A 44 13.19 4.83 -8.92
C TRP A 44 11.79 4.28 -9.21
N ILE A 45 10.77 5.14 -9.22
CA ILE A 45 9.40 4.73 -9.59
C ILE A 45 9.42 4.18 -11.02
N MET A 46 10.01 4.92 -11.96
CA MET A 46 10.13 4.50 -13.36
C MET A 46 10.96 3.23 -13.54
N GLU A 47 11.97 3.01 -12.70
CA GLU A 47 12.80 1.80 -12.74
C GLU A 47 12.06 0.54 -12.26
N ASN A 48 11.10 0.68 -11.33
CA ASN A 48 10.50 -0.46 -10.64
C ASN A 48 9.04 -0.79 -11.07
N TYR A 49 8.25 0.18 -11.53
CA TYR A 49 6.85 -0.05 -11.93
C TYR A 49 6.69 -0.54 -13.40
N ILE A 50 7.59 -1.40 -13.86
CA ILE A 50 7.62 -1.90 -15.25
C ILE A 50 7.01 -3.31 -15.36
N GLN A 51 7.33 -4.22 -14.45
CA GLN A 51 6.84 -5.60 -14.53
C GLN A 51 5.45 -5.73 -13.93
N LEU A 52 4.64 -6.58 -14.57
CA LEU A 52 3.37 -7.04 -14.04
C LEU A 52 3.42 -8.56 -13.90
N TYR A 53 2.58 -9.09 -13.02
CA TYR A 53 2.24 -10.49 -13.00
C TYR A 53 0.76 -10.65 -12.66
N MET A 54 0.18 -11.76 -13.09
CA MET A 54 -1.22 -12.09 -12.83
C MET A 54 -1.40 -13.60 -12.85
N TYR A 55 -2.21 -14.14 -11.95
CA TYR A 55 -2.58 -15.54 -12.04
C TYR A 55 -3.34 -15.82 -13.35
N ARG A 56 -2.99 -16.93 -13.99
CA ARG A 56 -3.70 -17.47 -15.15
C ARG A 56 -5.00 -18.15 -14.74
N ASP A 57 -5.16 -18.45 -13.45
CA ASP A 57 -6.40 -19.01 -12.94
C ASP A 57 -7.54 -18.02 -13.18
N ASN A 58 -8.63 -18.56 -13.72
CA ASN A 58 -9.74 -17.80 -14.25
C ASN A 58 -10.83 -17.54 -13.19
N TYR A 59 -10.61 -17.90 -11.93
CA TYR A 59 -11.58 -17.72 -10.85
C TYR A 59 -11.26 -16.52 -9.95
N ILE A 60 -9.97 -16.25 -9.71
CA ILE A 60 -9.54 -15.10 -8.91
C ILE A 60 -8.61 -14.27 -9.79
N PRO A 61 -9.07 -13.14 -10.35
CA PRO A 61 -8.29 -12.32 -11.25
C PRO A 61 -7.32 -11.45 -10.45
N TRP A 62 -6.38 -12.08 -9.76
CA TRP A 62 -5.40 -11.38 -8.94
C TRP A 62 -4.09 -11.22 -9.71
N GLY A 63 -3.59 -10.00 -9.72
CA GLY A 63 -2.31 -9.62 -10.31
C GLY A 63 -1.82 -8.33 -9.69
N ASP A 64 -0.54 -8.02 -9.86
CA ASP A 64 0.07 -6.85 -9.26
C ASP A 64 1.33 -6.41 -10.03
N PHE A 65 1.95 -5.33 -9.61
CA PHE A 65 3.30 -4.98 -10.05
C PHE A 65 4.32 -5.96 -9.44
N TYR A 66 5.26 -6.43 -10.27
CA TYR A 66 6.31 -7.34 -9.82
C TYR A 66 7.59 -6.57 -9.47
N PHE A 67 8.01 -6.68 -8.21
CA PHE A 67 9.28 -6.17 -7.73
C PHE A 67 10.23 -7.36 -7.56
N PRO A 68 11.48 -7.30 -8.06
CA PRO A 68 12.46 -8.39 -7.97
C PRO A 68 13.02 -8.47 -6.54
N ALA A 69 12.17 -8.84 -5.60
CA ALA A 69 12.46 -9.04 -4.19
C ALA A 69 11.77 -10.31 -3.70
N THR A 70 12.11 -10.73 -2.48
CA THR A 70 11.47 -11.89 -1.86
C THR A 70 10.00 -11.56 -1.56
N HIS A 71 9.11 -12.56 -1.54
CA HIS A 71 7.65 -12.32 -1.42
C HIS A 71 7.24 -11.55 -0.14
N GLU A 72 8.08 -11.61 0.90
CA GLU A 72 7.87 -10.89 2.16
C GLU A 72 8.28 -9.42 2.10
N VAL A 73 9.04 -9.03 1.08
CA VAL A 73 9.55 -7.68 0.86
C VAL A 73 8.56 -6.94 -0.03
N ARG A 74 7.88 -5.97 0.56
CA ARG A 74 6.92 -5.12 -0.15
C ARG A 74 7.66 -3.99 -0.91
N PRO A 75 7.01 -3.30 -1.86
CA PRO A 75 7.64 -2.20 -2.60
C PRO A 75 8.34 -1.17 -1.71
N PHE A 76 7.73 -0.82 -0.58
CA PHE A 76 8.32 0.11 0.40
C PHE A 76 9.60 -0.40 1.07
N ASP A 77 9.75 -1.72 1.25
CA ASP A 77 10.95 -2.33 1.84
C ASP A 77 12.14 -2.35 0.85
N THR A 78 11.87 -2.16 -0.45
CA THR A 78 12.90 -2.05 -1.51
C THR A 78 13.32 -0.60 -1.82
N CYS A 79 12.61 0.38 -1.26
CA CYS A 79 12.80 1.79 -1.60
C CYS A 79 13.81 2.45 -0.67
N LYS A 80 14.93 2.94 -1.23
CA LYS A 80 16.01 3.55 -0.44
C LYS A 80 15.59 4.83 0.30
N TRP A 81 14.58 5.54 -0.18
CA TRP A 81 14.08 6.74 0.49
C TRP A 81 13.07 6.44 1.59
N ILE A 82 12.66 5.20 1.78
CA ILE A 82 11.77 4.84 2.88
C ILE A 82 12.54 4.04 3.91
N SER A 83 12.59 4.55 5.13
CA SER A 83 12.88 3.72 6.30
C SER A 83 11.56 3.15 6.80
N SER A 84 11.43 1.82 6.82
CA SER A 84 10.24 1.13 7.31
C SER A 84 10.50 0.53 8.69
N GLN A 85 9.49 0.59 9.56
CA GLN A 85 9.46 -0.14 10.83
C GLN A 85 8.11 -0.85 10.95
N LYS A 86 8.09 -2.00 11.63
CA LYS A 86 6.87 -2.78 11.85
C LYS A 86 6.74 -3.06 13.34
N ILE A 87 5.64 -2.64 13.95
CA ILE A 87 5.38 -2.80 15.39
C ILE A 87 4.05 -3.53 15.60
N HIS A 88 3.99 -4.48 16.53
CA HIS A 88 2.73 -5.14 16.86
C HIS A 88 1.74 -4.14 17.48
N ARG A 89 0.47 -4.23 17.06
CA ARG A 89 -0.59 -3.34 17.56
C ARG A 89 -0.72 -3.33 19.09
N ASP A 90 -0.63 -4.51 19.72
CA ASP A 90 -0.75 -4.64 21.17
C ASP A 90 0.41 -3.96 21.91
N LEU A 91 1.60 -3.95 21.29
CA LEU A 91 2.76 -3.27 21.86
C LEU A 91 2.58 -1.74 21.80
N ALA A 92 2.05 -1.22 20.68
CA ALA A 92 1.77 0.20 20.54
C ALA A 92 0.76 0.68 21.60
N VAL A 93 -0.37 -0.03 21.77
CA VAL A 93 -1.38 0.35 22.77
C VAL A 93 -0.85 0.22 24.20
N SER A 94 -0.17 -0.89 24.52
CA SER A 94 0.31 -1.14 25.90
C SER A 94 1.42 -0.16 26.35
N LYS A 95 2.23 0.37 25.44
CA LYS A 95 3.32 1.30 25.76
C LYS A 95 2.91 2.77 25.75
N TRP A 96 2.00 3.17 24.86
CA TRP A 96 1.55 4.57 24.73
C TRP A 96 0.24 4.86 25.47
N GLY A 97 -0.47 3.84 25.96
CA GLY A 97 -1.75 3.99 26.65
C GLY A 97 -2.94 4.10 25.70
N SER A 98 -2.76 4.70 24.52
CA SER A 98 -3.74 4.68 23.44
C SER A 98 -3.07 4.63 22.06
N ILE A 99 -3.82 4.18 21.05
CA ILE A 99 -3.38 4.22 19.65
C ILE A 99 -3.23 5.67 19.14
N ILE A 100 -4.03 6.61 19.66
CA ILE A 100 -3.97 8.01 19.26
C ILE A 100 -2.67 8.66 19.74
N ASP A 101 -2.27 8.39 20.99
CA ASP A 101 -1.01 8.91 21.55
C ASP A 101 0.20 8.34 20.77
N PHE A 102 0.15 7.06 20.42
CA PHE A 102 1.15 6.44 19.55
C PHE A 102 1.22 7.15 18.19
N ILE A 103 0.09 7.34 17.51
CA ILE A 103 0.02 8.01 16.20
C ILE A 103 0.58 9.43 16.27
N ILE A 104 0.20 10.21 17.28
CA ILE A 104 0.69 11.58 17.47
C ILE A 104 2.21 11.60 17.61
N GLU A 105 2.79 10.70 18.41
CA GLU A 105 4.24 10.61 18.58
C GLU A 105 4.95 10.22 17.28
N GLN A 106 4.39 9.27 16.52
CA GLN A 106 4.97 8.84 15.24
C GLN A 106 4.91 9.95 14.19
N ILE A 107 3.76 10.64 14.06
CA ILE A 107 3.63 11.79 13.15
C ILE A 107 4.62 12.90 13.53
N ASN A 108 4.79 13.21 14.82
CA ASN A 108 5.79 14.19 15.27
C ASN A 108 7.24 13.74 15.03
N SER A 109 7.45 12.43 14.87
CA SER A 109 8.73 11.84 14.47
C SER A 109 8.91 11.77 12.95
N ASN A 110 7.96 12.31 12.16
CA ASN A 110 7.89 12.22 10.69
C ASN A 110 7.65 10.80 10.15
N ASP A 111 7.06 9.94 10.96
CA ASP A 111 6.62 8.61 10.56
C ASP A 111 5.15 8.67 10.10
N TYR A 112 4.89 8.32 8.84
CA TYR A 112 3.55 7.97 8.36
C TYR A 112 3.15 6.61 8.94
N ILE A 113 1.85 6.38 9.08
CA ILE A 113 1.32 5.16 9.70
C ILE A 113 0.41 4.44 8.73
N HIS A 114 0.58 3.12 8.62
CA HIS A 114 -0.23 2.24 7.80
C HIS A 114 -0.63 1.02 8.66
N THR A 115 -1.93 0.82 8.85
CA THR A 115 -2.43 -0.23 9.73
C THR A 115 -3.80 -0.74 9.30
N MET A 116 -4.19 -1.93 9.75
CA MET A 116 -5.54 -2.45 9.55
C MET A 116 -6.51 -1.90 10.60
N VAL A 117 -7.72 -1.58 10.15
CA VAL A 117 -8.88 -1.22 10.99
C VAL A 117 -10.12 -1.96 10.52
N ASN A 118 -11.16 -2.00 11.35
CA ASN A 118 -12.45 -2.56 10.97
C ASN A 118 -13.36 -1.46 10.38
N TYR A 119 -13.57 -1.52 9.07
CA TYR A 119 -14.34 -0.52 8.31
C TYR A 119 -15.80 -0.39 8.74
N TYR A 120 -16.37 -1.37 9.45
CA TYR A 120 -17.70 -1.23 10.06
C TYR A 120 -17.81 0.03 10.93
N TYR A 121 -16.72 0.44 11.57
CA TYR A 121 -16.65 1.56 12.49
C TYR A 121 -16.03 2.83 11.87
N VAL A 122 -15.81 2.87 10.56
CA VAL A 122 -15.21 4.02 9.86
C VAL A 122 -16.32 4.82 9.14
N PRO A 123 -16.77 5.98 9.66
CA PRO A 123 -17.92 6.72 9.10
C PRO A 123 -17.72 7.24 7.68
N LEU A 124 -16.48 7.28 7.22
CA LEU A 124 -16.09 7.78 5.91
C LEU A 124 -16.41 6.81 4.78
N CYS A 125 -16.47 5.50 5.05
CA CYS A 125 -16.57 4.49 4.01
C CYS A 125 -18.02 4.13 3.64
N ASP A 126 -18.23 3.66 2.42
CA ASP A 126 -19.57 3.27 1.91
C ASP A 126 -20.22 2.11 2.69
N ILE A 127 -19.44 1.39 3.51
CA ILE A 127 -19.85 0.19 4.24
C ILE A 127 -20.01 0.42 5.74
N TYR A 128 -19.87 1.66 6.20
CA TYR A 128 -20.04 2.05 7.60
C TYR A 128 -21.36 1.53 8.18
N GLY A 129 -21.28 0.82 9.31
CA GLY A 129 -22.44 0.25 10.00
C GLY A 129 -23.19 -0.85 9.23
N LYS A 130 -22.67 -1.33 8.10
CA LYS A 130 -23.34 -2.37 7.28
C LYS A 130 -22.79 -3.77 7.54
N TYR A 131 -21.48 -3.95 7.46
CA TYR A 131 -20.81 -5.23 7.71
C TYR A 131 -19.35 -5.04 8.12
N HIS A 132 -18.81 -6.02 8.85
CA HIS A 132 -17.40 -6.05 9.23
C HIS A 132 -16.53 -6.34 8.02
N PHE A 133 -15.49 -5.53 7.87
CA PHE A 133 -14.52 -5.67 6.80
C PHE A 133 -13.17 -5.18 7.29
N CYS A 134 -12.17 -6.03 7.17
CA CYS A 134 -10.81 -5.63 7.46
C CYS A 134 -10.25 -4.87 6.27
N HIS A 135 -9.70 -3.69 6.53
CA HIS A 135 -9.02 -2.94 5.51
C HIS A 135 -7.90 -2.14 6.14
N ASP A 136 -6.83 -1.95 5.39
CA ASP A 136 -5.79 -1.02 5.76
C ASP A 136 -6.31 0.43 5.72
N ILE A 137 -5.56 1.34 6.32
CA ILE A 137 -5.77 2.77 6.25
C ILE A 137 -4.42 3.47 6.44
N PHE A 138 -4.23 4.59 5.74
CA PHE A 138 -3.01 5.39 5.82
C PHE A 138 -3.24 6.68 6.58
N ILE A 139 -2.46 6.92 7.62
CA ILE A 139 -2.52 8.12 8.46
C ILE A 139 -1.26 8.96 8.22
N HIS A 140 -1.47 10.25 7.94
CA HIS A 140 -0.41 11.19 7.61
C HIS A 140 -0.52 12.51 8.38
N GLY A 141 -1.37 12.61 9.39
CA GLY A 141 -1.42 13.79 10.23
C GLY A 141 -2.48 13.73 11.32
N TYR A 142 -2.50 14.76 12.15
CA TYR A 142 -3.52 14.98 13.18
C TYR A 142 -3.79 16.47 13.43
N ASP A 143 -4.94 16.76 14.03
CA ASP A 143 -5.30 18.07 14.61
C ASP A 143 -5.90 17.86 16.01
N MET A 144 -5.20 18.33 17.04
CA MET A 144 -5.58 18.19 18.45
C MET A 144 -6.78 19.04 18.83
N ASN A 145 -6.97 20.20 18.17
CA ASN A 145 -8.07 21.09 18.48
C ASN A 145 -9.39 20.49 17.99
N LYS A 146 -9.37 19.90 16.79
CA LYS A 146 -10.50 19.18 16.21
C LYS A 146 -10.66 17.76 16.74
N LYS A 147 -9.59 17.18 17.32
CA LYS A 147 -9.49 15.76 17.69
C LYS A 147 -9.74 14.83 16.50
N ILE A 148 -9.03 15.07 15.40
CA ILE A 148 -9.13 14.30 14.15
C ILE A 148 -7.75 13.85 13.66
N LEU A 149 -7.73 12.74 12.94
CA LEU A 149 -6.61 12.28 12.13
C LEU A 149 -6.86 12.60 10.66
N TYR A 150 -5.80 12.97 9.94
CA TYR A 150 -5.81 13.06 8.48
C TYR A 150 -5.42 11.71 7.91
N VAL A 151 -6.32 11.13 7.12
CA VAL A 151 -6.21 9.76 6.60
C VAL A 151 -6.40 9.72 5.09
N SER A 152 -5.86 8.71 4.43
CA SER A 152 -6.04 8.49 2.99
C SER A 152 -6.42 7.04 2.70
N ASP A 153 -7.44 6.86 1.88
CA ASP A 153 -7.88 5.54 1.41
C ASP A 153 -8.93 5.63 0.30
N PHE A 154 -9.46 4.48 -0.15
CA PHE A 154 -10.56 4.31 -1.10
C PHE A 154 -11.93 4.30 -0.42
N PHE A 155 -12.22 5.28 0.43
CA PHE A 155 -13.41 5.26 1.29
C PHE A 155 -14.73 5.16 0.52
N LYS A 156 -14.86 5.89 -0.60
CA LYS A 156 -16.12 5.96 -1.37
C LYS A 156 -15.89 5.73 -2.85
N GLY A 157 -16.74 4.87 -3.44
CA GLY A 157 -16.79 4.64 -4.88
C GLY A 157 -15.45 4.19 -5.51
N GLY A 158 -14.58 3.54 -4.73
CA GLY A 158 -13.27 3.07 -5.22
C GLY A 158 -12.31 4.19 -5.61
N LYS A 159 -12.49 5.42 -5.13
CA LYS A 159 -11.61 6.56 -5.41
C LYS A 159 -10.69 6.83 -4.22
N TYR A 160 -9.38 6.89 -4.48
CA TYR A 160 -8.41 7.30 -3.47
C TYR A 160 -8.65 8.76 -3.07
N SER A 161 -8.91 9.00 -1.78
CA SER A 161 -9.15 10.34 -1.25
C SER A 161 -8.42 10.57 0.07
N ARG A 162 -8.34 11.84 0.47
CA ARG A 162 -7.82 12.28 1.76
C ARG A 162 -8.99 12.82 2.57
N GLU A 163 -9.16 12.31 3.77
CA GLU A 163 -10.32 12.60 4.61
C GLU A 163 -9.88 12.85 6.06
N GLU A 164 -10.83 13.28 6.89
CA GLU A 164 -10.65 13.50 8.33
C GLU A 164 -11.48 12.47 9.10
N ILE A 165 -10.87 11.75 10.06
CA ILE A 165 -11.58 10.83 10.97
C ILE A 165 -11.38 11.27 12.42
N SER A 166 -12.44 11.21 13.24
CA SER A 166 -12.33 11.57 14.66
C SER A 166 -11.43 10.59 15.42
N PHE A 167 -10.77 11.08 16.48
CA PHE A 167 -9.98 10.24 17.37
C PHE A 167 -10.81 9.10 17.97
N SER A 168 -12.07 9.36 18.31
CA SER A 168 -12.98 8.35 18.86
C SER A 168 -13.34 7.28 17.84
N ASP A 169 -13.69 7.66 16.61
CA ASP A 169 -14.06 6.70 15.56
C ASP A 169 -12.87 5.85 15.16
N PHE A 170 -11.69 6.46 14.99
CA PHE A 170 -10.47 5.71 14.69
C PHE A 170 -10.10 4.75 15.82
N SER A 171 -10.13 5.20 17.08
CA SER A 171 -9.85 4.34 18.24
C SER A 171 -10.82 3.16 18.33
N LEU A 172 -12.09 3.38 18.00
CA LEU A 172 -13.09 2.33 17.96
C LEU A 172 -12.83 1.34 16.81
N ALA A 173 -12.59 1.83 15.60
CA ALA A 173 -12.28 1.00 14.43
C ALA A 173 -10.99 0.19 14.59
N PHE A 174 -10.00 0.75 15.29
CA PHE A 174 -8.74 0.08 15.61
C PHE A 174 -8.91 -0.96 16.73
N SER A 175 -9.67 -0.64 17.79
CA SER A 175 -9.84 -1.55 18.93
C SER A 175 -10.80 -2.69 18.65
N MET A 176 -11.87 -2.45 17.88
CA MET A 176 -12.80 -3.48 17.38
C MET A 176 -12.24 -4.23 16.17
N TYR A 177 -10.92 -4.42 16.18
CA TYR A 177 -10.19 -5.21 15.22
C TYR A 177 -10.56 -6.69 15.40
N ASN A 178 -11.12 -7.30 14.35
CA ASN A 178 -11.42 -8.72 14.30
C ASN A 178 -11.07 -9.29 12.92
N CYS A 179 -9.86 -8.98 12.45
CA CYS A 179 -9.37 -9.55 11.21
C CYS A 179 -8.52 -10.78 11.53
N ALA A 180 -8.78 -11.87 10.82
CA ALA A 180 -8.09 -13.14 11.00
C ALA A 180 -7.69 -13.72 9.64
N GLY A 181 -6.67 -14.58 9.65
CA GLY A 181 -6.20 -15.23 8.43
C GLY A 181 -5.70 -14.23 7.38
N ASN A 182 -6.07 -14.45 6.12
CA ASN A 182 -5.60 -13.66 4.97
C ASN A 182 -6.20 -12.24 4.90
N ASP A 183 -7.19 -11.92 5.75
CA ASP A 183 -7.81 -10.59 5.78
C ASP A 183 -6.91 -9.53 6.45
N ASP A 184 -5.93 -9.93 7.27
CA ASP A 184 -4.86 -9.06 7.79
C ASP A 184 -3.52 -9.42 7.16
N TYR A 185 -3.24 -8.82 6.00
CA TYR A 185 -1.98 -8.99 5.30
C TYR A 185 -0.80 -8.25 5.99
N LEU A 186 -1.07 -7.46 7.03
CA LEU A 186 -0.07 -6.82 7.90
C LEU A 186 0.28 -7.69 9.11
N PHE A 187 -0.41 -8.82 9.32
CA PHE A 187 -0.13 -9.81 10.36
C PHE A 187 -0.06 -9.22 11.78
N GLY A 188 -1.04 -8.40 12.16
CA GLY A 188 -1.09 -7.82 13.49
C GLY A 188 -0.19 -6.60 13.70
N LYS A 189 0.37 -6.03 12.62
CA LYS A 189 1.37 -4.98 12.71
C LYS A 189 0.85 -3.64 12.22
N ILE A 190 1.42 -2.60 12.80
CA ILE A 190 1.38 -1.23 12.31
C ILE A 190 2.71 -1.02 11.58
N ASN A 191 2.63 -0.63 10.31
CA ASN A 191 3.79 -0.24 9.54
C ASN A 191 4.00 1.27 9.68
N LEU A 192 5.23 1.65 9.97
CA LEU A 192 5.68 3.04 10.00
C LEU A 192 6.60 3.28 8.82
N TYR A 193 6.41 4.41 8.16
CA TYR A 193 7.22 4.81 7.02
C TYR A 193 7.79 6.19 7.26
N LYS A 194 9.09 6.36 7.05
CA LYS A 194 9.75 7.66 7.13
C LYS A 194 10.48 7.96 5.85
N PHE A 195 10.22 9.14 5.30
CA PHE A 195 11.00 9.62 4.16
C PHE A 195 12.41 9.97 4.63
N ASN A 196 13.41 9.34 4.02
CA ASN A 196 14.83 9.53 4.27
C ASN A 196 15.49 10.18 3.06
N ASN A 197 15.87 11.46 3.20
CA ASN A 197 16.50 12.23 2.14
C ASN A 197 18.00 11.93 1.96
N GLU A 198 18.64 11.15 2.83
CA GLU A 198 20.07 10.84 2.76
C GLU A 198 20.48 10.11 1.47
N TYR A 199 19.52 9.44 0.83
CA TYR A 199 19.72 8.71 -0.42
C TYR A 199 19.53 9.53 -1.68
N THR A 200 19.07 10.79 -1.55
CA THR A 200 18.81 11.70 -2.69
C THR A 200 20.01 11.80 -3.63
N ASN A 201 21.22 11.89 -3.09
CA ASN A 201 22.45 12.00 -3.89
C ASN A 201 23.20 10.67 -4.06
N LYS A 202 22.64 9.56 -3.55
CA LYS A 202 23.24 8.22 -3.58
C LYS A 202 22.54 7.30 -4.58
N TYR A 203 21.28 7.58 -4.91
CA TYR A 203 20.57 6.84 -5.93
C TYR A 203 21.20 7.09 -7.30
N ARG A 204 21.27 6.03 -8.10
CA ARG A 204 21.72 6.09 -9.48
C ARG A 204 20.74 5.27 -10.30
N PHE A 205 20.04 5.94 -11.20
CA PHE A 205 19.16 5.29 -12.16
C PHE A 205 19.92 4.26 -12.99
N SER A 206 19.35 3.06 -13.11
CA SER A 206 19.97 1.95 -13.83
C SER A 206 19.30 1.71 -15.18
N PHE A 207 19.85 2.32 -16.23
CA PHE A 207 19.41 2.08 -17.61
C PHE A 207 19.42 0.60 -17.99
N SER A 208 20.43 -0.16 -17.52
CA SER A 208 20.52 -1.60 -17.79
C SER A 208 19.40 -2.38 -17.11
N ALA A 209 19.01 -2.02 -15.88
CA ALA A 209 17.88 -2.64 -15.19
C ALA A 209 16.56 -2.36 -15.92
N VAL A 210 16.35 -1.12 -16.36
CA VAL A 210 15.16 -0.74 -17.15
C VAL A 210 15.10 -1.50 -18.46
N ILE A 211 16.20 -1.56 -19.23
CA ILE A 211 16.25 -2.31 -20.50
C ILE A 211 15.96 -3.79 -20.26
N ASN A 212 16.53 -4.39 -19.21
CA ASN A 212 16.28 -5.79 -18.87
C ASN A 212 14.81 -6.02 -18.50
N SER A 213 14.24 -5.13 -17.68
CA SER A 213 12.85 -5.18 -17.28
C SER A 213 11.93 -5.08 -18.51
N ILE A 214 12.10 -4.07 -19.37
CA ILE A 214 11.29 -3.94 -20.60
C ILE A 214 11.40 -5.19 -21.47
N LYS A 215 12.61 -5.75 -21.65
CA LYS A 215 12.79 -7.01 -22.39
C LYS A 215 11.99 -8.16 -21.77
N LYS A 216 12.07 -8.34 -20.45
CA LYS A 216 11.32 -9.38 -19.73
C LYS A 216 9.81 -9.19 -19.82
N TYR A 217 9.36 -7.93 -19.72
CA TYR A 217 7.96 -7.57 -19.90
C TYR A 217 7.46 -8.03 -21.28
N LEU A 218 8.18 -7.67 -22.35
CA LEU A 218 7.79 -7.99 -23.73
C LEU A 218 7.87 -9.49 -24.04
N LEU A 219 8.78 -10.21 -23.38
CA LEU A 219 8.93 -11.66 -23.54
C LEU A 219 7.90 -12.46 -22.71
N GLY A 220 7.13 -11.81 -21.82
CA GLY A 220 6.22 -12.51 -20.92
C GLY A 220 6.93 -13.31 -19.83
N ASP A 221 8.14 -12.92 -19.46
CA ASP A 221 8.99 -13.64 -18.51
C ASP A 221 9.16 -12.85 -17.20
N CYS A 222 9.46 -13.54 -16.12
CA CYS A 222 9.69 -12.93 -14.81
C CYS A 222 11.14 -12.40 -14.69
N LEU A 223 11.35 -11.41 -13.83
CA LEU A 223 12.68 -11.10 -13.30
C LEU A 223 13.13 -12.22 -12.34
N GLU A 224 14.39 -12.17 -11.90
CA GLU A 224 14.97 -13.13 -10.95
C GLU A 224 14.15 -13.24 -9.65
N TYR A 225 14.33 -14.32 -8.91
CA TYR A 225 13.68 -14.65 -7.63
C TYR A 225 12.26 -15.23 -7.67
N TRP A 226 11.47 -15.09 -8.75
CA TRP A 226 10.12 -15.70 -8.80
C TRP A 226 10.12 -17.20 -8.49
N SER A 227 11.05 -17.94 -9.10
CA SER A 227 11.15 -19.41 -8.96
C SER A 227 11.56 -19.88 -7.56
N ILE A 228 12.05 -18.99 -6.70
CA ILE A 228 12.42 -19.33 -5.32
C ILE A 228 11.18 -19.34 -4.40
N TYR A 229 10.10 -18.67 -4.80
CA TYR A 229 8.96 -18.40 -3.92
C TYR A 229 7.63 -19.00 -4.39
N ASP A 230 7.50 -19.33 -5.67
CA ASP A 230 6.31 -20.00 -6.18
C ASP A 230 6.36 -21.52 -5.90
N TYR A 231 6.49 -21.89 -4.63
CA TYR A 231 6.48 -23.29 -4.19
C TYR A 231 5.04 -23.86 -4.20
N GLU A 232 4.02 -22.99 -4.12
CA GLU A 232 2.60 -23.37 -4.06
C GLU A 232 1.81 -23.06 -5.34
N ASN A 233 2.06 -21.96 -6.05
CA ASN A 233 1.54 -21.81 -7.41
C ASN A 233 2.61 -22.31 -8.37
N ASN A 234 2.23 -23.19 -9.28
CA ASN A 234 3.16 -23.56 -10.34
C ASN A 234 3.53 -22.28 -11.11
N LYS A 235 4.81 -22.04 -11.42
CA LYS A 235 5.25 -21.02 -12.40
C LYS A 235 4.40 -21.04 -13.69
N ASN A 236 3.86 -22.21 -14.04
CA ASN A 236 2.96 -22.44 -15.17
C ASN A 236 1.58 -21.76 -15.04
N ASN A 237 1.17 -21.34 -13.84
CA ASN A 237 -0.12 -20.72 -13.55
C ASN A 237 -0.03 -19.19 -13.35
N THR A 238 1.12 -18.58 -13.63
CA THR A 238 1.31 -17.13 -13.56
C THR A 238 1.70 -16.60 -14.93
N ALA A 239 1.04 -15.51 -15.35
CA ALA A 239 1.40 -14.72 -16.51
C ALA A 239 2.25 -13.55 -16.06
N PHE A 240 3.30 -13.23 -16.81
CA PHE A 240 4.18 -12.08 -16.55
C PHE A 240 4.13 -11.09 -17.70
N GLY A 241 4.51 -9.86 -17.41
CA GLY A 241 4.75 -8.85 -18.41
C GLY A 241 3.54 -8.65 -19.33
N ILE A 242 3.75 -8.80 -20.63
CA ILE A 242 2.71 -8.64 -21.65
C ILE A 242 1.70 -9.79 -21.70
N GLU A 243 1.99 -10.94 -21.09
CA GLU A 243 1.04 -12.06 -21.08
C GLU A 243 -0.15 -11.85 -20.13
N VAL A 244 -0.08 -10.89 -19.22
CA VAL A 244 -1.20 -10.56 -18.31
C VAL A 244 -2.46 -10.17 -19.08
N TYR A 245 -2.32 -9.60 -20.29
CA TYR A 245 -3.47 -9.27 -21.14
C TYR A 245 -4.26 -10.50 -21.56
N SER A 246 -3.56 -11.61 -21.85
CA SER A 246 -4.23 -12.88 -22.17
C SER A 246 -5.03 -13.40 -20.97
N SER A 247 -4.48 -13.29 -19.75
CA SER A 247 -5.19 -13.64 -18.51
C SER A 247 -6.43 -12.76 -18.31
N ILE A 248 -6.32 -11.45 -18.50
CA ILE A 248 -7.46 -10.51 -18.38
C ILE A 248 -8.54 -10.83 -19.42
N ILE A 249 -8.17 -11.06 -20.69
CA ILE A 249 -9.12 -11.41 -21.75
C ILE A 249 -9.86 -12.71 -21.41
N ASN A 250 -9.15 -13.73 -20.93
CA ASN A 250 -9.74 -15.00 -20.55
C ASN A 250 -10.69 -14.85 -19.35
N TYR A 251 -10.28 -14.09 -18.33
CA TYR A 251 -11.11 -13.74 -17.20
C TYR A 251 -12.42 -13.06 -17.63
N ILE A 252 -12.35 -12.00 -18.44
CA ILE A 252 -13.53 -11.26 -18.91
C ILE A 252 -14.48 -12.18 -19.70
N LYS A 253 -13.96 -12.98 -20.64
CA LYS A 253 -14.77 -13.92 -21.42
C LYS A 253 -15.51 -14.91 -20.52
N LYS A 254 -14.85 -15.42 -19.49
CA LYS A 254 -15.44 -16.39 -18.57
C LYS A 254 -16.51 -15.75 -17.69
N THR A 255 -16.21 -14.60 -17.10
CA THR A 255 -17.14 -13.82 -16.26
C THR A 255 -18.40 -13.41 -17.04
N ALA A 256 -18.24 -13.01 -18.31
CA ALA A 256 -19.36 -12.72 -19.19
C ALA A 256 -20.26 -13.95 -19.43
N ASN A 257 -19.68 -15.15 -19.51
CA ASN A 257 -20.44 -16.39 -19.69
C ASN A 257 -21.12 -16.87 -18.40
N SER A 258 -20.55 -16.57 -17.22
CA SER A 258 -21.14 -16.96 -15.92
C SER A 258 -22.18 -15.97 -15.40
N GLY A 259 -22.24 -14.74 -15.95
CA GLY A 259 -23.17 -13.69 -15.49
C GLY A 259 -22.80 -13.14 -14.10
N THR A 260 -21.57 -13.36 -13.65
CA THR A 260 -21.04 -12.80 -12.38
C THR A 260 -20.49 -11.41 -12.60
N ASP A 261 -20.46 -10.58 -11.56
CA ASP A 261 -19.86 -9.25 -11.64
C ASP A 261 -18.36 -9.32 -11.96
N ILE A 262 -17.89 -8.35 -12.74
CA ILE A 262 -16.48 -8.22 -13.10
C ILE A 262 -15.76 -7.48 -11.97
N ASP A 263 -14.72 -8.12 -11.45
CA ASP A 263 -13.68 -7.45 -10.68
C ASP A 263 -12.88 -6.54 -11.62
N ILE A 264 -12.99 -5.25 -11.40
CA ILE A 264 -12.38 -4.21 -12.24
C ILE A 264 -10.90 -4.00 -11.94
N ARG A 265 -10.37 -4.54 -10.82
CA ARG A 265 -8.98 -4.29 -10.38
C ARG A 265 -7.92 -4.66 -11.43
N PRO A 266 -8.00 -5.77 -12.19
CA PRO A 266 -7.05 -6.06 -13.26
C PRO A 266 -7.04 -5.02 -14.38
N LEU A 267 -8.20 -4.39 -14.65
CA LEU A 267 -8.30 -3.32 -15.65
C LEU A 267 -7.64 -2.05 -15.13
N TYR A 268 -7.85 -1.71 -13.86
CA TYR A 268 -7.14 -0.61 -13.20
C TYR A 268 -5.63 -0.86 -13.13
N LEU A 269 -5.19 -2.09 -12.88
CA LEU A 269 -3.77 -2.46 -12.87
C LEU A 269 -3.10 -2.11 -14.20
N VAL A 270 -3.72 -2.50 -15.31
CA VAL A 270 -3.21 -2.19 -16.65
C VAL A 270 -3.31 -0.69 -16.95
N TYR A 271 -4.38 -0.03 -16.54
CA TYR A 271 -4.54 1.42 -16.71
C TYR A 271 -3.43 2.19 -15.97
N ASP A 272 -3.16 1.88 -14.71
CA ASP A 272 -2.11 2.50 -13.90
C ASP A 272 -0.72 2.18 -14.48
N HIS A 273 -0.49 0.92 -14.89
CA HIS A 273 0.75 0.52 -15.57
C HIS A 273 1.01 1.38 -16.80
N LYS A 274 0.00 1.60 -17.65
CA LYS A 274 0.15 2.44 -18.84
C LYS A 274 0.26 3.91 -18.51
N SER A 275 -0.37 4.39 -17.45
CA SER A 275 -0.20 5.78 -17.01
C SER A 275 1.24 6.08 -16.59
N ILE A 276 1.97 5.08 -16.08
CA ILE A 276 3.41 5.20 -15.76
C ILE A 276 4.30 5.00 -16.98
N MET A 277 3.95 4.07 -17.87
CA MET A 277 4.82 3.63 -18.96
C MET A 277 4.60 4.31 -20.32
N ALA A 278 3.60 5.19 -20.43
CA ALA A 278 3.22 5.90 -21.67
C ALA A 278 4.05 7.17 -21.94
#